data_AF-M2Y3H2-F1
#
_entry.id   AF-M2Y3H2-F1
#
_cell.length_a   1.000
_cell.length_b   1.000
_cell.length_c   1.000
_cell.angle_alpha   90.00
_cell.angle_beta   90.00
_cell.angle_gamma   90.00
#
_symmetry.space_group_name_H-M   'P 1'
#
loop_
_entity.id
_entity.type
_entity.pdbx_description
1 polymer ?
#
loop_
_entity_poly.entity_id
_entity_poly.type
_entity_poly.pdbx_seq_one_letter_code
_entity_poly.pdbx_strand_id
1 'polypeptide(L)'
;MPKQSVKRTNGQPQSTDQQLGTYQELSESFVSVPLSSEPPPDSHSPFVLEDEELFSSALRHQNEQECSSESQVDNLFELLGSSDGGGVSKEDIRVLLDIYDGDVDRVASCLLEQDFSSLQLVKDFQLAHTLQEEEQRHSTRFIQQQEDDTTTYSGTPLPASSRERFIHSVKEILIPQLANELVGMHFPDIENDGQKYEYHLRNLSLELLNIPIDRVQVTVTHPDIHVDCEDVELKIAVGHWEYHRKGTLSFQDDGQAHVILSGIHVGLIIRSHLEQEQELPHLGVRKCIVSVGEVRFRFAGTKASWLYNLLSTLFQSQLKKNVEAVLQTTVSSAVDSQLNQWTQWIFAQNE
;
A
#
# COMPACT_ATOMS: atom_id res chain seq x y z
N MET A 1 51.48 30.68 46.99
CA MET A 1 50.40 29.87 46.39
C MET A 1 51.00 28.73 45.60
N PRO A 2 50.50 27.49 45.72
CA PRO A 2 51.23 26.28 45.36
C PRO A 2 51.16 25.97 43.85
N LYS A 3 52.27 25.44 43.32
CA LYS A 3 52.38 24.90 41.96
C LYS A 3 51.74 23.50 41.91
N GLN A 4 50.67 23.33 41.15
CA GLN A 4 50.12 22.02 40.83
C GLN A 4 50.92 21.38 39.68
N SER A 5 51.46 20.20 39.93
CA SER A 5 52.09 19.32 38.94
C SER A 5 51.02 18.46 38.27
N VAL A 6 50.86 18.58 36.96
CA VAL A 6 50.02 17.70 36.15
C VAL A 6 50.86 16.50 35.73
N LYS A 7 50.46 15.32 36.21
CA LYS A 7 51.08 14.02 35.93
C LYS A 7 50.47 13.48 34.62
N ARG A 8 51.24 13.43 33.52
CA ARG A 8 50.85 12.76 32.27
C ARG A 8 51.02 11.24 32.45
N THR A 9 49.93 10.50 32.35
CA THR A 9 49.92 9.03 32.23
C THR A 9 49.89 8.66 30.75
N ASN A 10 50.95 8.03 30.27
CA ASN A 10 51.01 7.37 28.96
C ASN A 10 50.18 6.08 29.03
N GLY A 11 49.08 6.03 28.28
CA GLY A 11 48.35 4.80 27.98
C GLY A 11 48.91 4.17 26.69
N GLN A 12 49.39 2.94 26.79
CA GLN A 12 49.79 2.08 25.67
C GLN A 12 48.57 1.77 24.77
N PRO A 13 48.70 1.80 23.43
CA PRO A 13 47.69 1.23 22.55
C PRO A 13 47.80 -0.30 22.57
N GLN A 14 46.71 -0.97 22.95
CA GLN A 14 46.56 -2.42 22.76
C GLN A 14 46.28 -2.70 21.29
N SER A 15 47.11 -3.58 20.73
CA SER A 15 46.95 -4.20 19.42
C SER A 15 45.73 -5.10 19.44
N THR A 16 44.72 -4.80 18.63
CA THR A 16 43.62 -5.73 18.33
C THR A 16 44.03 -6.49 17.09
N ASP A 17 44.55 -7.70 17.30
CA ASP A 17 44.87 -8.63 16.22
C ASP A 17 43.60 -9.00 15.44
N GLN A 18 43.75 -8.87 14.13
CA GLN A 18 42.80 -9.25 13.10
C GLN A 18 42.57 -10.78 13.13
N GLN A 19 41.33 -11.20 13.31
CA GLN A 19 40.86 -12.48 12.79
C GLN A 19 40.15 -12.21 11.45
N LEU A 20 40.89 -12.36 10.36
CA LEU A 20 40.31 -12.55 9.03
C LEU A 20 39.62 -13.93 9.02
N GLY A 21 38.30 -13.92 9.08
CA GLY A 21 37.48 -15.06 8.70
C GLY A 21 37.42 -15.17 7.19
N THR A 22 38.04 -16.21 6.64
CA THR A 22 37.91 -16.64 5.25
C THR A 22 36.45 -17.00 4.93
N TYR A 23 35.76 -16.14 4.16
CA TYR A 23 34.53 -16.49 3.45
C TYR A 23 34.90 -17.14 2.12
N GLN A 24 35.10 -18.45 2.14
CA GLN A 24 35.34 -19.24 0.95
C GLN A 24 34.67 -20.60 1.11
N GLU A 25 33.34 -20.63 1.07
CA GLU A 25 32.52 -21.84 0.87
C GLU A 25 31.01 -21.48 0.84
N LEU A 26 30.52 -20.91 -0.27
CA LEU A 26 29.07 -20.83 -0.57
C LEU A 26 28.75 -21.15 -2.04
N SER A 27 29.58 -21.96 -2.72
CA SER A 27 29.34 -22.35 -4.11
C SER A 27 29.20 -23.85 -4.36
N GLU A 28 29.25 -24.73 -3.37
CA GLU A 28 29.13 -26.18 -3.61
C GLU A 28 28.33 -26.90 -2.52
N SER A 29 27.00 -26.96 -2.65
CA SER A 29 26.16 -28.06 -2.13
C SER A 29 24.71 -27.97 -2.61
N PHE A 30 24.48 -28.00 -3.93
CA PHE A 30 23.20 -28.52 -4.43
C PHE A 30 23.25 -30.04 -4.37
N VAL A 31 22.81 -30.58 -3.23
CA VAL A 31 22.55 -32.02 -3.07
C VAL A 31 21.42 -32.38 -4.02
N SER A 32 21.73 -33.25 -4.99
CA SER A 32 20.74 -33.86 -5.87
C SER A 32 19.80 -34.73 -5.04
N VAL A 33 18.55 -34.30 -4.90
CA VAL A 33 17.47 -35.11 -4.30
C VAL A 33 17.08 -36.19 -5.33
N PRO A 34 17.17 -37.50 -4.99
CA PRO A 34 16.66 -38.53 -5.87
C PRO A 34 15.13 -38.47 -5.89
N LEU A 35 14.55 -38.33 -7.09
CA LEU A 35 13.13 -38.59 -7.34
C LEU A 35 12.83 -40.04 -6.96
N SER A 36 12.18 -40.24 -5.81
CA SER A 36 11.53 -41.49 -5.46
C SER A 36 10.08 -41.43 -5.88
N SER A 37 9.76 -42.16 -6.94
CA SER A 37 8.43 -42.42 -7.45
C SER A 37 7.74 -43.50 -6.61
N GLU A 38 6.69 -43.14 -5.85
CA GLU A 38 5.54 -44.01 -5.57
C GLU A 38 4.43 -43.21 -4.86
N PRO A 39 3.18 -43.20 -5.37
CA PRO A 39 2.05 -42.58 -4.69
C PRO A 39 1.40 -43.57 -3.69
N PRO A 40 0.97 -43.10 -2.50
CA PRO A 40 0.17 -43.93 -1.60
C PRO A 40 -1.30 -44.04 -2.07
N PRO A 41 -2.00 -45.12 -1.67
CA PRO A 41 -3.30 -45.48 -2.21
C PRO A 41 -4.45 -44.62 -1.66
N ASP A 42 -5.44 -44.44 -2.52
CA ASP A 42 -6.71 -43.74 -2.31
C ASP A 42 -7.45 -44.18 -1.05
N SER A 43 -7.77 -43.21 -0.19
CA SER A 43 -8.82 -43.33 0.82
C SER A 43 -9.92 -42.31 0.53
N HIS A 44 -10.98 -42.81 -0.09
CA HIS A 44 -12.23 -42.11 -0.32
C HIS A 44 -12.90 -41.67 1.00
N SER A 45 -13.31 -40.40 1.09
CA SER A 45 -14.50 -39.98 1.83
C SER A 45 -15.10 -38.72 1.18
N PRO A 46 -16.41 -38.67 0.89
CA PRO A 46 -17.01 -37.57 0.16
C PRO A 46 -17.51 -36.49 1.12
N PHE A 47 -16.95 -35.29 1.04
CA PHE A 47 -17.64 -34.07 1.48
C PHE A 47 -18.07 -33.30 0.25
N VAL A 48 -19.38 -33.27 0.04
CA VAL A 48 -20.07 -32.53 -1.01
C VAL A 48 -20.08 -31.06 -0.59
N LEU A 49 -19.44 -30.21 -1.39
CA LEU A 49 -19.69 -28.77 -1.44
C LEU A 49 -20.39 -28.50 -2.78
N GLU A 50 -21.71 -28.59 -2.76
CA GLU A 50 -22.56 -27.91 -3.74
C GLU A 50 -22.85 -26.51 -3.17
N ASP A 51 -22.95 -25.50 -4.05
CA ASP A 51 -23.34 -24.09 -3.81
C ASP A 51 -22.27 -22.98 -3.97
N GLU A 52 -21.38 -23.05 -4.96
CA GLU A 52 -20.71 -21.83 -5.48
C GLU A 52 -21.26 -21.31 -6.82
N GLU A 53 -21.93 -22.13 -7.64
CA GLU A 53 -22.39 -21.69 -8.97
C GLU A 53 -23.72 -20.88 -8.97
N LEU A 54 -24.50 -20.94 -7.89
CA LEU A 54 -25.76 -20.17 -7.80
C LEU A 54 -25.52 -18.68 -7.48
N PHE A 55 -24.43 -18.32 -6.81
CA PHE A 55 -24.12 -16.93 -6.50
C PHE A 55 -23.55 -16.14 -7.69
N SER A 56 -22.83 -16.81 -8.60
CA SER A 56 -22.24 -16.17 -9.79
C SER A 56 -23.26 -15.86 -10.90
N SER A 57 -24.38 -16.58 -10.95
CA SER A 57 -25.44 -16.34 -11.96
C SER A 57 -26.39 -15.21 -11.56
N ALA A 58 -26.64 -15.01 -10.26
CA ALA A 58 -27.45 -13.89 -9.75
C ALA A 58 -26.74 -12.53 -9.94
N LEU A 59 -25.42 -12.48 -9.78
CA LEU A 59 -24.62 -11.27 -10.02
C LEU A 59 -24.46 -10.92 -11.51
N ARG A 60 -24.59 -11.89 -12.43
CA ARG A 60 -24.49 -11.63 -13.88
C ARG A 60 -25.75 -11.05 -14.52
N HIS A 61 -26.93 -11.23 -13.92
CA HIS A 61 -28.17 -10.64 -14.45
C HIS A 61 -28.51 -9.25 -13.89
N GLN A 62 -27.77 -8.73 -12.90
CA GLN A 62 -27.90 -7.34 -12.44
C GLN A 62 -26.98 -6.34 -13.17
N ASN A 63 -25.98 -6.81 -13.91
CA ASN A 63 -24.97 -5.96 -14.56
C ASN A 63 -25.27 -5.55 -16.02
N GLU A 64 -26.43 -5.90 -16.59
CA GLU A 64 -26.79 -5.56 -17.98
C GLU A 64 -27.85 -4.44 -18.10
N GLN A 65 -28.21 -3.79 -16.99
CA GLN A 65 -28.91 -2.51 -17.00
C GLN A 65 -28.10 -1.48 -16.22
N GLU A 66 -26.96 -1.05 -16.77
CA GLU A 66 -26.35 0.22 -16.43
C GLU A 66 -27.31 1.35 -16.84
N CYS A 67 -28.30 1.61 -15.99
CA CYS A 67 -28.96 2.92 -15.98
C CYS A 67 -27.83 3.92 -15.69
N SER A 68 -27.46 4.76 -16.67
CA SER A 68 -26.35 5.69 -16.45
C SER A 68 -26.62 6.52 -15.19
N SER A 69 -25.59 6.79 -14.41
CA SER A 69 -25.68 7.57 -13.16
C SER A 69 -26.41 8.91 -13.38
N GLU A 70 -26.32 9.49 -14.58
CA GLU A 70 -27.09 10.67 -14.98
C GLU A 70 -28.61 10.45 -14.95
N SER A 71 -29.10 9.31 -15.45
CA SER A 71 -30.54 9.00 -15.44
C SER A 71 -31.08 8.80 -14.02
N GLN A 72 -30.27 8.25 -13.12
CA GLN A 72 -30.63 8.05 -11.71
C GLN A 72 -30.70 9.38 -10.95
N VAL A 73 -29.74 10.28 -11.20
CA VAL A 73 -29.74 11.65 -10.65
C VAL A 73 -30.94 12.43 -11.14
N ASP A 74 -31.27 12.34 -12.43
CA ASP A 74 -32.41 13.05 -13.01
C ASP A 74 -33.75 12.55 -12.44
N ASN A 75 -33.91 11.23 -12.30
CA ASN A 75 -35.10 10.65 -11.69
C ASN A 75 -35.26 11.07 -10.23
N LEU A 76 -34.19 11.03 -9.42
CA LEU A 76 -34.21 11.50 -8.03
C LEU A 76 -34.54 12.98 -7.91
N PHE A 77 -33.94 13.81 -8.77
CA PHE A 77 -34.15 15.25 -8.76
C PHE A 77 -35.59 15.62 -9.17
N GLU A 78 -36.17 14.89 -10.13
CA GLU A 78 -37.56 15.06 -10.55
C GLU A 78 -38.55 14.60 -9.47
N LEU A 79 -38.23 13.53 -8.74
CA LEU A 79 -39.05 12.98 -7.65
C LEU A 79 -39.11 13.90 -6.41
N LEU A 80 -38.04 14.63 -6.15
CA LEU A 80 -37.95 15.56 -5.00
C LEU A 80 -38.60 16.92 -5.28
N GLY A 81 -38.97 17.19 -6.53
CA GLY A 81 -39.63 18.42 -6.96
C GLY A 81 -38.68 19.62 -6.99
N SER A 82 -38.57 20.25 -8.17
CA SER A 82 -37.79 21.48 -8.36
C SER A 82 -38.39 22.63 -7.55
N SER A 83 -37.96 22.78 -6.29
CA SER A 83 -38.30 23.93 -5.47
C SER A 83 -37.28 25.04 -5.75
N ASP A 84 -37.73 26.10 -6.42
CA ASP A 84 -36.99 27.35 -6.67
C ASP A 84 -36.58 28.11 -5.39
N GLY A 85 -36.74 27.51 -4.21
CA GLY A 85 -36.35 28.07 -2.91
C GLY A 85 -35.47 27.13 -2.11
N GLY A 86 -34.15 27.16 -2.35
CA GLY A 86 -33.14 26.63 -1.43
C GLY A 86 -33.08 25.10 -1.28
N GLY A 87 -33.46 24.34 -2.31
CA GLY A 87 -33.40 22.87 -2.33
C GLY A 87 -32.02 22.29 -2.69
N VAL A 88 -31.87 21.00 -2.41
CA VAL A 88 -30.71 20.16 -2.75
C VAL A 88 -30.45 20.20 -4.26
N SER A 89 -29.22 20.54 -4.67
CA SER A 89 -28.86 20.63 -6.09
C SER A 89 -28.61 19.25 -6.70
N LYS A 90 -28.67 19.12 -8.03
CA LYS A 90 -28.29 17.87 -8.71
C LYS A 90 -26.87 17.42 -8.37
N GLU A 91 -25.99 18.38 -8.12
CA GLU A 91 -24.61 18.10 -7.75
C GLU A 91 -24.51 17.53 -6.33
N ASP A 92 -25.35 18.00 -5.40
CA ASP A 92 -25.43 17.41 -4.06
C ASP A 92 -25.97 15.98 -4.11
N ILE A 93 -26.93 15.69 -4.99
CA ILE A 93 -27.45 14.32 -5.21
C ILE A 93 -26.37 13.42 -5.81
N ARG A 94 -25.58 13.93 -6.78
CA ARG A 94 -24.43 13.20 -7.33
C ARG A 94 -23.41 12.87 -6.26
N VAL A 95 -23.02 13.84 -5.45
CA VAL A 95 -22.07 13.62 -4.36
C VAL A 95 -22.64 12.63 -3.33
N LEU A 96 -23.93 12.70 -3.02
CA LEU A 96 -24.56 11.72 -2.13
C LEU A 96 -24.58 10.32 -2.77
N LEU A 97 -24.86 10.19 -4.05
CA LEU A 97 -24.77 8.91 -4.76
C LEU A 97 -23.34 8.38 -4.74
N ASP A 98 -22.32 9.22 -4.97
CA ASP A 98 -20.92 8.80 -4.86
C ASP A 98 -20.56 8.37 -3.43
N ILE A 99 -21.05 9.08 -2.41
CA ILE A 99 -20.85 8.72 -0.99
C ILE A 99 -21.53 7.39 -0.64
N TYR A 100 -22.66 7.09 -1.27
CA TYR A 100 -23.44 5.88 -1.03
C TYR A 100 -23.29 4.83 -2.14
N ASP A 101 -22.20 4.87 -2.91
CA ASP A 101 -21.86 3.91 -3.97
C ASP A 101 -23.03 3.64 -4.96
N GLY A 102 -23.79 4.68 -5.30
CA GLY A 102 -24.93 4.61 -6.22
C GLY A 102 -26.23 4.09 -5.60
N ASP A 103 -26.30 3.91 -4.27
CA ASP A 103 -27.52 3.46 -3.57
C ASP A 103 -28.59 4.57 -3.51
N VAL A 104 -29.44 4.58 -4.55
CA VAL A 104 -30.52 5.55 -4.76
C VAL A 104 -31.52 5.58 -3.60
N ASP A 105 -31.87 4.42 -3.02
CA ASP A 105 -32.87 4.33 -1.95
C ASP A 105 -32.36 4.98 -0.66
N ARG A 106 -31.06 4.83 -0.41
CA ARG A 106 -30.39 5.43 0.75
C ARG A 106 -30.22 6.93 0.59
N VAL A 107 -29.88 7.40 -0.61
CA VAL A 107 -29.85 8.83 -0.95
C VAL A 107 -31.25 9.45 -0.80
N ALA A 108 -32.28 8.80 -1.34
CA ALA A 108 -33.67 9.25 -1.21
C ALA A 108 -34.10 9.34 0.26
N SER A 109 -33.78 8.34 1.07
CA SER A 109 -34.09 8.32 2.51
C SER A 109 -33.41 9.47 3.26
N CYS A 110 -32.12 9.70 3.00
CA CYS A 110 -31.38 10.84 3.57
C CYS A 110 -31.98 12.20 3.20
N LEU A 111 -32.41 12.35 1.94
CA LEU A 111 -32.99 13.58 1.44
C LEU A 111 -34.40 13.84 1.99
N LEU A 112 -35.22 12.79 2.13
CA LEU A 112 -36.59 12.87 2.65
C LEU A 112 -36.64 13.15 4.15
N GLU A 113 -35.67 12.66 4.93
CA GLU A 113 -35.61 12.89 6.37
C GLU A 113 -35.15 14.32 6.73
N GLN A 114 -34.80 15.16 5.75
CA GLN A 114 -34.26 16.51 5.94
C GLN A 114 -33.11 16.55 6.95
N ASP A 115 -32.28 15.51 6.98
CA ASP A 115 -31.12 15.49 7.87
C ASP A 115 -30.06 16.43 7.25
N PHE A 116 -30.14 17.72 7.58
CA PHE A 116 -29.22 18.77 7.12
C PHE A 116 -27.75 18.49 7.46
N SER A 117 -27.49 17.54 8.37
CA SER A 117 -26.17 16.97 8.64
C SER A 117 -25.53 16.32 7.39
N SER A 118 -26.36 15.80 6.48
CA SER A 118 -25.95 15.18 5.20
C SER A 118 -25.46 16.22 4.19
N LEU A 119 -26.06 17.42 4.18
CA LEU A 119 -25.61 18.53 3.34
C LEU A 119 -24.29 19.13 3.83
N GLN A 120 -24.06 19.10 5.14
CA GLN A 120 -22.75 19.44 5.70
C GLN A 120 -21.69 18.39 5.27
N LEU A 121 -22.06 17.10 5.28
CA LEU A 121 -21.21 16.00 4.79
C LEU A 121 -20.82 16.19 3.31
N VAL A 122 -21.76 16.60 2.45
CA VAL A 122 -21.49 16.90 1.03
C VAL A 122 -20.47 18.03 0.89
N LYS A 123 -20.60 19.10 1.68
CA LYS A 123 -19.64 20.22 1.67
C LYS A 123 -18.26 19.81 2.18
N ASP A 124 -18.21 19.00 3.24
CA ASP A 124 -16.96 18.48 3.78
C ASP A 124 -16.28 17.53 2.79
N PHE A 125 -17.06 16.73 2.05
CA PHE A 125 -16.57 15.85 0.99
C PHE A 125 -16.02 16.63 -0.21
N GLN A 126 -16.74 17.66 -0.67
CA GLN A 126 -16.26 18.56 -1.73
C GLN A 126 -14.98 19.30 -1.32
N LEU A 127 -14.88 19.74 -0.07
CA LEU A 127 -13.68 20.36 0.47
C LEU A 127 -12.51 19.37 0.51
N ALA A 128 -12.74 18.14 0.98
CA ALA A 128 -11.72 17.09 1.02
C ALA A 128 -11.22 16.74 -0.40
N HIS A 129 -12.11 16.63 -1.37
CA HIS A 129 -11.75 16.39 -2.78
C HIS A 129 -10.90 17.54 -3.34
N THR A 130 -11.28 18.79 -3.06
CA THR A 130 -10.52 19.97 -3.50
C THR A 130 -9.12 20.00 -2.88
N LEU A 131 -8.99 19.69 -1.59
CA LEU A 131 -7.70 19.62 -0.90
C LEU A 131 -6.82 18.50 -1.46
N GLN A 132 -7.41 17.34 -1.78
CA GLN A 132 -6.69 16.23 -2.40
C GLN A 132 -6.18 16.58 -3.81
N GLU A 133 -6.98 17.28 -4.62
CA GLU A 133 -6.52 17.78 -5.92
C GLU A 133 -5.39 18.81 -5.80
N GLU A 134 -5.47 19.73 -4.83
CA GLU A 134 -4.39 20.70 -4.59
C GLU A 134 -3.10 20.02 -4.14
N GLU A 135 -3.19 19.01 -3.27
CA GLU A 135 -2.05 18.21 -2.83
C GLU A 135 -1.40 17.47 -4.02
N GLN A 136 -2.20 16.84 -4.88
CA GLN A 136 -1.70 16.21 -6.11
C GLN A 136 -1.02 17.23 -7.04
N ARG A 137 -1.59 18.43 -7.21
CA ARG A 137 -0.96 19.51 -8.00
C ARG A 137 0.35 19.99 -7.38
N HIS A 138 0.42 20.08 -6.06
CA HIS A 138 1.64 20.45 -5.33
C HIS A 138 2.74 19.38 -5.47
N SER A 139 2.40 18.11 -5.33
CA SER A 139 3.33 17.00 -5.57
C SER A 139 3.86 17.01 -7.01
N THR A 140 3.02 17.32 -7.99
CA THR A 140 3.41 17.37 -9.41
C THR A 140 4.40 18.52 -9.69
N ARG A 141 4.20 19.70 -9.10
CA ARG A 141 5.13 20.84 -9.25
C ARG A 141 6.49 20.59 -8.62
N PHE A 142 6.53 19.93 -7.46
CA PHE A 142 7.78 19.59 -6.79
C PHE A 142 8.65 18.64 -7.62
N ILE A 143 8.02 17.74 -8.38
CA ILE A 143 8.71 16.82 -9.29
C ILE A 143 9.33 17.56 -10.47
N GLN A 144 8.60 18.49 -11.10
CA GLN A 144 9.09 19.30 -12.21
C GLN A 144 10.26 20.20 -11.81
N GLN A 145 10.19 20.83 -10.64
CA GLN A 145 11.25 21.74 -10.20
C GLN A 145 12.56 21.02 -9.83
N GLN A 146 12.50 19.71 -9.55
CA GLN A 146 13.68 18.87 -9.29
C GLN A 146 14.31 18.28 -10.58
N GLU A 147 13.61 18.33 -11.71
CA GLU A 147 14.16 17.90 -13.01
C GLU A 147 15.11 18.94 -13.62
N ASP A 148 14.94 20.22 -13.30
CA ASP A 148 15.73 21.31 -13.86
C ASP A 148 17.16 21.44 -13.28
N ASP A 149 17.45 20.81 -12.12
CA ASP A 149 18.76 20.91 -11.44
C ASP A 149 19.74 19.76 -11.76
N THR A 150 19.36 18.80 -12.62
CA THR A 150 20.30 17.74 -13.05
C THR A 150 21.09 18.15 -14.28
N THR A 151 22.35 18.53 -14.08
CA THR A 151 23.37 18.65 -15.13
C THR A 151 23.39 17.35 -15.95
N THR A 152 23.01 17.47 -17.22
CA THR A 152 22.83 16.36 -18.15
C THR A 152 24.11 15.53 -18.29
N TYR A 153 24.15 14.37 -17.64
CA TYR A 153 25.19 13.38 -17.87
C TYR A 153 25.01 12.82 -19.29
N SER A 154 25.92 13.16 -20.21
CA SER A 154 25.93 12.59 -21.57
C SER A 154 26.57 11.20 -21.57
N GLY A 155 26.03 10.28 -20.77
CA GLY A 155 26.49 8.90 -20.73
C GLY A 155 26.11 8.15 -22.00
N THR A 156 27.02 7.35 -22.55
CA THR A 156 26.65 6.34 -23.56
C THR A 156 25.63 5.38 -22.95
N PRO A 157 24.51 5.06 -23.63
CA PRO A 157 23.51 4.15 -23.10
C PRO A 157 24.12 2.78 -22.79
N LEU A 158 23.67 2.16 -21.69
CA LEU A 158 24.08 0.82 -21.28
C LEU A 158 23.88 -0.18 -22.44
N PRO A 159 24.86 -1.06 -22.73
CA PRO A 159 24.68 -2.14 -23.70
C PRO A 159 23.45 -2.99 -23.37
N ALA A 160 22.70 -3.42 -24.39
CA ALA A 160 21.45 -4.16 -24.21
C ALA A 160 21.61 -5.40 -23.32
N SER A 161 22.70 -6.15 -23.49
CA SER A 161 23.00 -7.34 -22.67
C SER A 161 23.23 -7.01 -21.19
N SER A 162 23.85 -5.87 -20.87
CA SER A 162 24.07 -5.45 -19.48
C SER A 162 22.76 -4.99 -18.85
N ARG A 163 21.92 -4.28 -19.63
CA ARG A 163 20.58 -3.87 -19.22
C ARG A 163 19.69 -5.08 -18.91
N GLU A 164 19.70 -6.10 -19.76
CA GLU A 164 18.91 -7.33 -19.55
C GLU A 164 19.34 -8.10 -18.29
N ARG A 165 20.66 -8.25 -18.06
CA ARG A 165 21.17 -8.87 -16.83
C ARG A 165 20.76 -8.09 -15.59
N PHE A 166 20.84 -6.76 -15.64
CA PHE A 166 20.40 -5.91 -14.54
C PHE A 166 18.91 -6.08 -14.25
N ILE A 167 18.05 -6.03 -15.28
CA ILE A 167 16.61 -6.26 -15.14
C ILE A 167 16.32 -7.63 -14.52
N HIS A 168 17.03 -8.67 -14.98
CA HIS A 168 16.91 -10.01 -14.42
C HIS A 168 17.34 -10.06 -12.95
N SER A 169 18.45 -9.43 -12.57
CA SER A 169 18.90 -9.33 -11.17
C SER A 169 17.87 -8.63 -10.29
N VAL A 170 17.26 -7.53 -10.76
CA VAL A 170 16.21 -6.83 -10.02
C VAL A 170 15.02 -7.78 -9.77
N LYS A 171 14.54 -8.49 -10.79
CA LYS A 171 13.38 -9.39 -10.66
C LYS A 171 13.65 -10.60 -9.76
N GLU A 172 14.79 -11.27 -9.95
CA GLU A 172 15.07 -12.55 -9.29
C GLU A 172 15.70 -12.40 -7.90
N ILE A 173 16.32 -11.26 -7.60
CA ILE A 173 17.02 -11.06 -6.33
C ILE A 173 16.30 -10.03 -5.47
N LEU A 174 16.05 -8.83 -6.01
CA LEU A 174 15.51 -7.72 -5.22
C LEU A 174 14.05 -7.98 -4.79
N ILE A 175 13.20 -8.50 -5.69
CA ILE A 175 11.78 -8.72 -5.38
C ILE A 175 11.58 -9.79 -4.29
N PRO A 176 12.20 -10.99 -4.35
CA PRO A 176 12.09 -11.97 -3.28
C PRO A 176 12.67 -11.47 -1.94
N GLN A 177 13.78 -10.73 -1.97
CA GLN A 177 14.33 -10.12 -0.76
C GLN A 177 13.38 -9.08 -0.17
N LEU A 178 12.78 -8.24 -1.01
CA LEU A 178 11.77 -7.28 -0.58
C LEU A 178 10.57 -7.99 0.06
N ALA A 179 10.08 -9.07 -0.54
CA ALA A 179 9.00 -9.85 0.02
C ALA A 179 9.36 -10.39 1.42
N ASN A 180 10.58 -10.87 1.62
CA ASN A 180 11.04 -11.35 2.93
C ASN A 180 11.12 -10.24 3.98
N GLU A 181 11.59 -9.04 3.61
CA GLU A 181 11.62 -7.88 4.52
C GLU A 181 10.19 -7.44 4.92
N LEU A 182 9.23 -7.59 3.99
CA LEU A 182 7.83 -7.26 4.25
C LEU A 182 7.13 -8.29 5.17
N VAL A 183 7.57 -9.56 5.19
CA VAL A 183 6.97 -10.64 6.01
C VAL A 183 7.08 -10.41 7.53
N GLY A 184 7.92 -9.48 7.99
CA GLY A 184 8.00 -9.08 9.40
C GLY A 184 7.34 -7.74 9.73
N MET A 185 6.65 -7.13 8.77
CA MET A 185 6.11 -5.79 8.93
C MET A 185 4.96 -5.74 9.93
N HIS A 186 5.06 -4.81 10.87
CA HIS A 186 3.96 -4.43 11.74
C HIS A 186 3.30 -3.16 11.21
N PHE A 187 1.99 -3.20 11.04
CA PHE A 187 1.22 -2.01 10.75
C PHE A 187 0.86 -1.31 12.08
N PRO A 188 1.01 0.01 12.16
CA PRO A 188 0.60 0.74 13.35
C PRO A 188 -0.92 0.69 13.52
N ASP A 189 -1.37 0.69 14.77
CA ASP A 189 -2.79 0.75 15.09
C ASP A 189 -3.45 1.98 14.47
N ILE A 190 -4.72 1.84 14.10
CA ILE A 190 -5.52 2.90 13.50
C ILE A 190 -6.60 3.30 14.49
N GLU A 191 -6.63 4.57 14.85
CA GLU A 191 -7.62 5.13 15.79
C GLU A 191 -8.27 6.38 15.22
N ASN A 192 -9.52 6.61 15.62
CA ASN A 192 -10.23 7.85 15.34
C ASN A 192 -11.14 8.17 16.53
N ASP A 193 -10.90 9.31 17.16
CA ASP A 193 -11.68 9.79 18.31
C ASP A 193 -12.68 10.88 17.88
N GLY A 194 -13.35 10.68 16.75
CA GLY A 194 -14.32 11.61 16.21
C GLY A 194 -15.50 11.90 17.15
N GLN A 195 -16.14 13.06 16.94
CA GLN A 195 -17.31 13.46 17.72
C GLN A 195 -18.52 12.55 17.52
N LYS A 196 -18.68 12.02 16.30
CA LYS A 196 -19.82 11.17 15.91
C LYS A 196 -19.51 9.68 16.02
N TYR A 197 -18.29 9.31 15.65
CA TYR A 197 -17.83 7.93 15.61
C TYR A 197 -16.45 7.86 16.25
N GLU A 198 -16.27 6.88 17.11
CA GLU A 198 -14.99 6.48 17.67
C GLU A 198 -14.70 5.06 17.22
N TYR A 199 -13.48 4.79 16.75
CA TYR A 199 -13.10 3.44 16.36
C TYR A 199 -11.61 3.18 16.48
N HIS A 200 -11.28 1.91 16.63
CA HIS A 200 -9.93 1.40 16.80
C HIS A 200 -9.75 0.14 15.95
N LEU A 201 -8.66 0.03 15.19
CA LEU A 201 -8.17 -1.21 14.60
C LEU A 201 -6.78 -1.47 15.17
N ARG A 202 -6.64 -2.58 15.90
CA ARG A 202 -5.43 -2.90 16.65
C ARG A 202 -4.83 -4.23 16.22
N ASN A 203 -3.52 -4.36 16.44
CA ASN A 203 -2.75 -5.56 16.16
C ASN A 203 -2.89 -5.98 14.69
N LEU A 204 -2.65 -5.02 13.79
CA LEU A 204 -2.65 -5.25 12.35
C LEU A 204 -1.39 -6.03 11.95
N SER A 205 -1.56 -7.27 11.49
CA SER A 205 -0.44 -8.14 11.09
C SER A 205 -0.58 -8.64 9.66
N LEU A 206 0.53 -8.67 8.93
CA LEU A 206 0.58 -9.24 7.59
C LEU A 206 0.47 -10.77 7.65
N GLU A 207 -0.53 -11.34 6.98
CA GLU A 207 -0.70 -12.80 6.85
C GLU A 207 -0.14 -13.31 5.51
N LEU A 208 -0.34 -12.55 4.44
CA LEU A 208 0.05 -12.92 3.09
C LEU A 208 0.50 -11.68 2.33
N LEU A 209 1.60 -11.83 1.59
CA LEU A 209 2.02 -10.91 0.56
C LEU A 209 2.26 -11.74 -0.71
N ASN A 210 1.58 -11.35 -1.79
CA ASN A 210 1.76 -11.95 -3.10
C ASN A 210 2.18 -10.86 -4.09
N ILE A 211 3.42 -10.97 -4.59
CA ILE A 211 3.95 -10.10 -5.64
C ILE A 211 4.08 -10.95 -6.91
N PRO A 212 3.20 -10.77 -7.92
CA PRO A 212 3.31 -11.50 -9.17
C PRO A 212 4.55 -11.05 -9.97
N ILE A 213 5.59 -11.88 -10.01
CA ILE A 213 6.89 -11.56 -10.64
C ILE A 213 6.75 -11.21 -12.14
N ASP A 214 5.78 -11.83 -12.81
CA ASP A 214 5.43 -11.56 -14.21
C ASP A 214 4.85 -10.16 -14.43
N ARG A 215 4.30 -9.53 -13.38
CA ARG A 215 3.77 -8.16 -13.38
C ARG A 215 4.78 -7.12 -12.93
N VAL A 216 6.01 -7.52 -12.63
CA VAL A 216 7.10 -6.58 -12.37
C VAL A 216 7.68 -6.11 -13.70
N GLN A 217 7.67 -4.80 -13.93
CA GLN A 217 8.28 -4.16 -15.09
C GLN A 217 9.49 -3.35 -14.63
N VAL A 218 10.60 -3.47 -15.36
CA VAL A 218 11.80 -2.68 -15.08
C VAL A 218 12.21 -1.97 -16.35
N THR A 219 12.16 -0.65 -16.32
CA THR A 219 12.52 0.21 -17.46
C THR A 219 13.71 1.07 -17.08
N VAL A 220 14.75 1.06 -17.91
CA VAL A 220 15.95 1.88 -17.70
C VAL A 220 15.88 3.09 -18.62
N THR A 221 15.61 4.26 -18.04
CA THR A 221 15.52 5.56 -18.72
C THR A 221 16.58 6.47 -18.13
N HIS A 222 17.80 6.43 -18.66
CA HIS A 222 18.96 7.12 -18.09
C HIS A 222 18.65 8.60 -17.73
N PRO A 223 18.92 9.05 -16.49
CA PRO A 223 19.67 8.36 -15.42
C PRO A 223 18.84 7.47 -14.48
N ASP A 224 17.54 7.33 -14.74
CA ASP A 224 16.58 6.69 -13.87
C ASP A 224 16.32 5.23 -14.23
N ILE A 225 16.04 4.44 -13.20
CA ILE A 225 15.61 3.05 -13.30
C ILE A 225 14.23 3.00 -12.66
N HIS A 226 13.22 2.71 -13.48
CA HIS A 226 11.84 2.58 -13.06
C HIS A 226 11.56 1.11 -12.78
N VAL A 227 11.04 0.81 -11.60
CA VAL A 227 10.56 -0.52 -11.23
C VAL A 227 9.09 -0.39 -10.88
N ASP A 228 8.21 -1.01 -11.65
CA ASP A 228 6.77 -0.98 -11.45
C ASP A 228 6.29 -2.40 -11.14
N CYS A 229 5.64 -2.58 -10.00
CA CYS A 229 5.00 -3.83 -9.61
C CYS A 229 3.50 -3.61 -9.57
N GLU A 230 2.76 -4.30 -10.44
CA GLU A 230 1.31 -4.24 -10.52
C GLU A 230 0.66 -5.46 -9.87
N ASP A 231 -0.63 -5.35 -9.56
CA ASP A 231 -1.47 -6.44 -9.03
C ASP A 231 -0.90 -7.12 -7.78
N VAL A 232 -0.21 -6.37 -6.93
CA VAL A 232 0.23 -6.87 -5.62
C VAL A 232 -0.99 -7.10 -4.73
N GLU A 233 -0.99 -8.20 -3.99
CA GLU A 233 -2.04 -8.55 -3.05
C GLU A 233 -1.48 -8.69 -1.63
N LEU A 234 -2.21 -8.12 -0.67
CA LEU A 234 -1.94 -8.24 0.75
C LEU A 234 -3.14 -8.82 1.48
N LYS A 235 -2.88 -9.69 2.45
CA LYS A 235 -3.86 -10.10 3.45
C LYS A 235 -3.38 -9.68 4.83
N ILE A 236 -4.21 -8.91 5.53
CA ILE A 236 -3.92 -8.39 6.87
C ILE A 236 -4.93 -8.98 7.85
N ALA A 237 -4.44 -9.54 8.96
CA ALA A 237 -5.28 -9.86 10.12
C ALA A 237 -5.45 -8.61 10.99
N VAL A 238 -6.69 -8.34 11.37
CA VAL A 238 -7.04 -7.33 12.37
C VAL A 238 -7.33 -8.08 13.67
N GLY A 239 -6.35 -8.08 14.58
CA GLY A 239 -6.45 -8.83 15.82
C GLY A 239 -7.60 -8.35 16.71
N HIS A 240 -7.90 -7.05 16.70
CA HIS A 240 -9.09 -6.50 17.34
C HIS A 240 -9.55 -5.23 16.65
N TRP A 241 -10.84 -5.12 16.36
CA TRP A 241 -11.46 -3.85 16.00
C TRP A 241 -12.55 -3.51 17.00
N GLU A 242 -12.75 -2.21 17.23
CA GLU A 242 -13.79 -1.67 18.09
C GLU A 242 -14.40 -0.45 17.41
N TYR A 243 -15.71 -0.28 17.55
CA TYR A 243 -16.43 0.86 17.05
C TYR A 243 -17.46 1.32 18.08
N HIS A 244 -17.61 2.64 18.22
CA HIS A 244 -18.60 3.27 19.08
C HIS A 244 -19.19 4.52 18.40
N ARG A 245 -20.52 4.51 18.17
CA ARG A 245 -21.26 5.72 17.77
C ARG A 245 -21.64 6.53 19.00
N LYS A 246 -21.23 7.80 19.02
CA LYS A 246 -21.61 8.78 20.04
C LYS A 246 -22.95 9.43 19.67
N GLY A 247 -23.82 9.67 20.65
CA GLY A 247 -25.10 10.38 20.45
C GLY A 247 -26.27 9.83 21.26
N THR A 248 -27.49 10.24 20.89
CA THR A 248 -28.75 9.85 21.56
C THR A 248 -29.09 8.37 21.41
N LEU A 249 -28.63 7.73 20.34
CA LEU A 249 -28.69 6.29 20.15
C LEU A 249 -27.25 5.76 20.00
N SER A 250 -26.60 5.50 21.13
CA SER A 250 -25.27 4.91 21.15
C SER A 250 -25.34 3.43 20.81
N PHE A 251 -24.43 2.99 19.95
CA PHE A 251 -24.18 1.58 19.70
C PHE A 251 -22.69 1.34 19.60
N GLN A 252 -22.29 0.17 20.07
CA GLN A 252 -20.92 -0.29 20.12
C GLN A 252 -20.87 -1.71 19.58
N ASP A 253 -19.82 -2.03 18.85
CA ASP A 253 -19.52 -3.38 18.42
C ASP A 253 -18.00 -3.56 18.38
N ASP A 254 -17.56 -4.80 18.50
CA ASP A 254 -16.16 -5.17 18.50
C ASP A 254 -15.97 -6.59 17.98
N GLY A 255 -14.74 -6.92 17.56
CA GLY A 255 -14.45 -8.26 17.11
C GLY A 255 -13.10 -8.39 16.42
N GLN A 256 -13.05 -9.31 15.46
CA GLN A 256 -11.87 -9.57 14.63
C GLN A 256 -12.22 -9.39 13.16
N ALA A 257 -11.22 -9.16 12.32
CA ALA A 257 -11.43 -9.10 10.88
C ALA A 257 -10.20 -9.59 10.11
N HIS A 258 -10.42 -10.02 8.87
CA HIS A 258 -9.37 -10.13 7.87
C HIS A 258 -9.63 -9.10 6.78
N VAL A 259 -8.57 -8.49 6.28
CA VAL A 259 -8.63 -7.55 5.16
C VAL A 259 -7.82 -8.10 4.02
N ILE A 260 -8.40 -8.08 2.83
CA ILE A 260 -7.71 -8.37 1.57
C ILE A 260 -7.59 -7.05 0.82
N LEU A 261 -6.37 -6.66 0.48
CA LEU A 261 -6.07 -5.50 -0.34
C LEU A 261 -5.51 -6.00 -1.67
N SER A 262 -6.18 -5.68 -2.77
CA SER A 262 -5.86 -6.19 -4.10
C SER A 262 -5.62 -5.05 -5.09
N GLY A 263 -4.91 -5.33 -6.18
CA GLY A 263 -4.59 -4.31 -7.19
C GLY A 263 -3.66 -3.23 -6.63
N ILE A 264 -2.72 -3.61 -5.75
CA ILE A 264 -1.73 -2.68 -5.23
C ILE A 264 -0.67 -2.46 -6.31
N HIS A 265 -0.39 -1.19 -6.59
CA HIS A 265 0.72 -0.76 -7.44
C HIS A 265 1.84 -0.19 -6.59
N VAL A 266 3.07 -0.65 -6.84
CA VAL A 266 4.30 -0.15 -6.23
C VAL A 266 5.24 0.29 -7.34
N GLY A 267 5.44 1.60 -7.47
CA GLY A 267 6.37 2.21 -8.42
C GLY A 267 7.59 2.79 -7.71
N LEU A 268 8.79 2.44 -8.17
CA LEU A 268 10.06 2.94 -7.68
C LEU A 268 10.82 3.64 -8.80
N ILE A 269 11.43 4.78 -8.46
CA ILE A 269 12.41 5.47 -9.31
C ILE A 269 13.73 5.42 -8.57
N ILE A 270 14.67 4.64 -9.09
CA ILE A 270 16.03 4.51 -8.58
C ILE A 270 16.94 5.39 -9.44
N ARG A 271 17.83 6.13 -8.82
CA ARG A 271 18.78 7.02 -9.50
C ARG A 271 20.20 6.79 -8.97
N SER A 272 21.17 6.88 -9.86
CA SER A 272 22.58 6.96 -9.48
C SER A 272 22.92 8.39 -9.09
N HIS A 273 23.46 8.55 -7.89
CA HIS A 273 24.04 9.79 -7.40
C HIS A 273 25.56 9.63 -7.33
N LEU A 274 26.30 10.64 -7.78
CA LEU A 274 27.71 10.78 -7.42
C LEU A 274 27.75 11.80 -6.29
N GLU A 275 28.06 11.36 -5.07
CA GLU A 275 28.36 12.32 -4.01
C GLU A 275 29.71 12.97 -4.31
N GLN A 276 29.79 14.30 -4.28
CA GLN A 276 31.02 15.03 -4.64
C GLN A 276 32.23 14.66 -3.75
N GLU A 277 31.99 14.10 -2.57
CA GLU A 277 33.04 13.69 -1.63
C GLU A 277 33.35 12.18 -1.68
N GLN A 278 32.44 11.35 -2.21
CA GLN A 278 32.65 9.92 -2.36
C GLN A 278 32.97 9.62 -3.83
N GLU A 279 34.15 9.08 -4.13
CA GLU A 279 34.53 8.68 -5.49
C GLU A 279 33.67 7.52 -6.04
N LEU A 280 32.75 6.98 -5.24
CA LEU A 280 31.91 5.85 -5.58
C LEU A 280 30.48 6.30 -5.92
N PRO A 281 29.93 5.91 -7.08
CA PRO A 281 28.52 6.14 -7.39
C PRO A 281 27.64 5.36 -6.41
N HIS A 282 26.58 6.01 -5.92
CA HIS A 282 25.59 5.46 -5.01
C HIS A 282 24.26 5.28 -5.76
N LEU A 283 23.63 4.12 -5.67
CA LEU A 283 22.28 3.91 -6.18
C LEU A 283 21.28 4.07 -5.03
N GLY A 284 20.32 4.97 -5.20
CA GLY A 284 19.28 5.21 -4.19
C GLY A 284 17.89 5.37 -4.81
N VAL A 285 16.87 5.12 -4.00
CA VAL A 285 15.46 5.33 -4.30
C VAL A 285 15.19 6.82 -4.24
N ARG A 286 15.02 7.43 -5.41
CA ARG A 286 14.61 8.84 -5.54
C ARG A 286 13.14 9.03 -5.18
N LYS A 287 12.29 8.08 -5.59
CA LYS A 287 10.84 8.15 -5.38
C LYS A 287 10.26 6.75 -5.22
N CYS A 288 9.32 6.61 -4.30
CA CYS A 288 8.46 5.44 -4.16
C CYS A 288 7.02 5.92 -4.18
N ILE A 289 6.20 5.28 -4.99
CA ILE A 289 4.76 5.54 -5.15
C ILE A 289 4.08 4.22 -4.82
N VAL A 290 3.17 4.25 -3.86
CA VAL A 290 2.31 3.12 -3.55
C VAL A 290 0.88 3.57 -3.70
N SER A 291 0.07 2.77 -4.38
CA SER A 291 -1.37 2.96 -4.42
C SER A 291 -2.06 1.63 -4.22
N VAL A 292 -3.07 1.61 -3.36
CA VAL A 292 -3.88 0.42 -3.09
C VAL A 292 -5.15 0.49 -3.92
N GLY A 293 -5.47 -0.57 -4.66
CA GLY A 293 -6.73 -0.67 -5.38
C GLY A 293 -7.91 -0.92 -4.45
N GLU A 294 -8.39 -2.15 -4.42
CA GLU A 294 -9.57 -2.58 -3.69
C GLU A 294 -9.24 -3.03 -2.27
N VAL A 295 -10.13 -2.75 -1.31
CA VAL A 295 -10.00 -3.19 0.08
C VAL A 295 -11.28 -3.93 0.48
N ARG A 296 -11.15 -5.21 0.85
CA ARG A 296 -12.28 -6.06 1.25
C ARG A 296 -12.12 -6.53 2.67
N PHE A 297 -13.06 -6.14 3.53
CA PHE A 297 -13.13 -6.61 4.92
C PHE A 297 -13.96 -7.89 5.04
N ARG A 298 -13.50 -8.81 5.89
CA ARG A 298 -14.23 -9.99 6.35
C ARG A 298 -14.23 -9.99 7.88
N PHE A 299 -15.31 -9.46 8.45
CA PHE A 299 -15.50 -9.38 9.89
C PHE A 299 -15.94 -10.74 10.48
N ALA A 300 -15.48 -11.03 11.69
CA ALA A 300 -15.85 -12.19 12.48
C ALA A 300 -16.27 -11.78 13.90
N GLY A 301 -17.25 -12.49 14.47
CA GLY A 301 -17.73 -12.28 15.85
C GLY A 301 -18.87 -11.26 16.02
N THR A 302 -19.32 -10.67 14.92
CA THR A 302 -20.23 -9.52 14.88
C THR A 302 -21.70 -9.92 14.88
N LYS A 303 -22.53 -9.09 15.53
CA LYS A 303 -23.96 -9.39 15.75
C LYS A 303 -24.87 -8.83 14.65
N ALA A 304 -24.38 -7.88 13.86
CA ALA A 304 -25.19 -7.12 12.91
C ALA A 304 -24.53 -7.09 11.52
N SER A 305 -25.09 -7.84 10.56
CA SER A 305 -24.56 -7.89 9.19
C SER A 305 -24.64 -6.56 8.44
N TRP A 306 -25.69 -5.77 8.70
CA TRP A 306 -25.85 -4.44 8.09
C TRP A 306 -24.74 -3.44 8.51
N LEU A 307 -24.12 -3.67 9.67
CA LEU A 307 -23.08 -2.79 10.20
C LEU A 307 -21.79 -2.92 9.37
N TYR A 308 -21.57 -4.03 8.67
CA TYR A 308 -20.37 -4.27 7.88
C TYR A 308 -20.17 -3.28 6.75
N ASN A 309 -21.23 -2.96 5.99
CA ASN A 309 -21.12 -2.00 4.89
C ASN A 309 -20.76 -0.60 5.40
N LEU A 310 -21.22 -0.25 6.61
CA LEU A 310 -20.86 1.01 7.24
C LEU A 310 -19.40 0.98 7.73
N LEU A 311 -19.00 -0.07 8.45
CA LEU A 311 -17.65 -0.19 9.00
C LEU A 311 -16.59 -0.32 7.91
N SER A 312 -16.87 -1.07 6.84
CA SER A 312 -15.94 -1.21 5.71
C SER A 312 -15.66 0.15 5.08
N THR A 313 -16.69 0.95 4.84
CA THR A 313 -16.54 2.30 4.26
C THR A 313 -15.71 3.21 5.16
N LEU A 314 -15.97 3.18 6.48
CA LEU A 314 -15.24 3.99 7.45
C LEU A 314 -13.76 3.58 7.56
N PHE A 315 -13.48 2.28 7.63
CA PHE A 315 -12.12 1.78 7.85
C PHE A 315 -11.28 1.78 6.58
N GLN A 316 -11.88 1.61 5.40
CA GLN A 316 -11.19 1.42 4.13
C GLN A 316 -10.27 2.59 3.78
N SER A 317 -10.76 3.84 3.85
CA SER A 317 -9.95 5.01 3.50
C SER A 317 -8.73 5.16 4.41
N GLN A 318 -8.93 4.98 5.71
CA GLN A 318 -7.86 5.13 6.68
C GLN A 318 -6.85 3.97 6.61
N LEU A 319 -7.33 2.73 6.46
CA LEU A 319 -6.47 1.56 6.29
C LEU A 319 -5.65 1.65 5.00
N LYS A 320 -6.26 2.08 3.89
CA LYS A 320 -5.57 2.30 2.62
C LYS A 320 -4.40 3.28 2.77
N LYS A 321 -4.65 4.48 3.32
CA LYS A 321 -3.59 5.48 3.55
C LYS A 321 -2.48 4.96 4.45
N ASN A 322 -2.84 4.22 5.51
CA ASN A 322 -1.88 3.64 6.43
C ASN A 322 -0.99 2.60 5.73
N VAL A 323 -1.59 1.66 5.01
CA VAL A 323 -0.87 0.63 4.24
C VAL A 323 0.02 1.26 3.18
N GLU A 324 -0.47 2.24 2.41
CA GLU A 324 0.32 2.97 1.42
C GLU A 324 1.56 3.60 2.03
N ALA A 325 1.41 4.34 3.15
CA ALA A 325 2.53 5.00 3.82
C ALA A 325 3.55 4.01 4.39
N VAL A 326 3.09 2.92 5.01
CA VAL A 326 3.96 1.89 5.59
C VAL A 326 4.72 1.14 4.50
N LEU A 327 4.03 0.68 3.44
CA LEU A 327 4.67 0.03 2.30
C LEU A 327 5.68 0.96 1.63
N GLN A 328 5.32 2.22 1.38
CA GLN A 328 6.22 3.18 0.75
C GLN A 328 7.52 3.33 1.55
N THR A 329 7.41 3.49 2.87
CA THR A 329 8.57 3.65 3.76
C THR A 329 9.44 2.39 3.78
N THR A 330 8.83 1.23 3.98
CA THR A 330 9.58 -0.03 4.10
C THR A 330 10.18 -0.48 2.79
N VAL A 331 9.47 -0.35 1.67
CA VAL A 331 10.00 -0.68 0.35
C VAL A 331 11.19 0.22 0.01
N SER A 332 11.06 1.54 0.22
CA SER A 332 12.17 2.47 -0.05
C SER A 332 13.41 2.12 0.77
N SER A 333 13.24 1.92 2.08
CA SER A 333 14.32 1.57 3.00
C SER A 333 14.99 0.23 2.66
N ALA A 334 14.19 -0.80 2.37
CA ALA A 334 14.69 -2.12 2.01
C ALA A 334 15.49 -2.07 0.69
N VAL A 335 14.96 -1.41 -0.33
CA VAL A 335 15.63 -1.28 -1.62
C VAL A 335 16.90 -0.44 -1.51
N ASP A 336 16.88 0.69 -0.80
CA ASP A 336 18.08 1.50 -0.54
C ASP A 336 19.18 0.69 0.14
N SER A 337 18.83 -0.06 1.20
CA SER A 337 19.78 -0.92 1.91
C SER A 337 20.43 -1.95 0.98
N GLN A 338 19.63 -2.63 0.15
CA GLN A 338 20.14 -3.63 -0.79
C GLN A 338 21.00 -3.02 -1.90
N LEU A 339 20.58 -1.88 -2.47
CA LEU A 339 21.35 -1.16 -3.49
C LEU A 339 22.70 -0.72 -2.95
N ASN A 340 22.76 -0.29 -1.70
CA ASN A 340 23.99 0.14 -1.05
C ASN A 340 24.96 -1.02 -0.83
N GLN A 341 24.45 -2.15 -0.33
CA GLN A 341 25.26 -3.37 -0.17
C GLN A 341 25.79 -3.86 -1.52
N TRP A 342 24.95 -3.87 -2.55
CA TRP A 342 25.33 -4.31 -3.89
C TRP A 342 26.39 -3.41 -4.52
N THR A 343 26.23 -2.10 -4.39
CA THR A 343 27.17 -1.09 -4.88
C THR A 343 28.55 -1.28 -4.22
N GLN A 344 28.60 -1.39 -2.89
CA GLN A 344 29.85 -1.63 -2.15
C GLN A 344 30.54 -2.94 -2.56
N TRP A 345 29.78 -4.01 -2.75
CA TRP A 345 30.33 -5.30 -3.19
C TRP A 345 30.97 -5.23 -4.59
N ILE A 346 30.35 -4.53 -5.54
CA ILE A 346 30.89 -4.36 -6.89
C ILE A 346 32.24 -3.62 -6.85
N PHE A 347 32.36 -2.56 -6.05
CA PHE A 347 33.60 -1.79 -5.98
C PHE A 347 34.72 -2.55 -5.28
N ALA A 348 34.42 -3.31 -4.22
CA ALA A 348 35.40 -4.13 -3.53
C ALA A 348 36.03 -5.24 -4.39
N GLN A 349 35.37 -5.67 -5.48
CA GLN A 349 35.90 -6.69 -6.40
C GLN A 349 36.83 -6.12 -7.49
N ASN A 350 36.86 -4.80 -7.66
CA ASN A 350 37.62 -4.13 -8.72
C ASN A 350 38.88 -3.40 -8.22
N GLU A 351 39.11 -3.36 -6.90
CA GLU A 351 40.39 -3.00 -6.28
C GLU A 351 41.32 -4.22 -6.17
#